data_AF-A0A151RFJ4-F1
#
_entry.id   AF-A0A151RFJ4-F1
#
_cell.length_a   1.000
_cell.length_b   1.000
_cell.length_c   1.000
_cell.angle_alpha   90.00
_cell.angle_beta   90.00
_cell.angle_gamma   90.00
#
_symmetry.space_group_name_H-M   'P 1'
#
loop_
_entity.id
_entity.type
_entity.pdbx_description
1 polymer ?
#
loop_
_entity_poly.entity_id
_entity_poly.type
_entity_poly.pdbx_seq_one_letter_code
_entity_poly.pdbx_strand_id
1 'polypeptide(L)'
;ESIIRQKSKVKWLAKGECNSKYFNSIVNWWRKQNMIRGLKTAGVWVVEPQQVKEEVRNYFKDRFSEGGWRRPKMDRVVFNQIIEADNDDLIKVFQDSEINEVL
;
A
#
# COMPACT_ATOMS: atom_id res chain seq x y z
N GLU A 1 -9.91 -16.44 6.39
CA GLU A 1 -10.38 -15.04 6.46
C GLU A 1 -11.02 -14.63 5.12
N SER A 2 -12.14 -13.90 5.12
CA SER A 2 -12.84 -13.52 3.86
C SER A 2 -12.19 -12.30 3.18
N ILE A 3 -12.04 -12.32 1.85
CA ILE A 3 -11.52 -11.22 1.02
C ILE A 3 -12.24 -9.87 1.28
N ILE A 4 -13.52 -9.92 1.63
CA ILE A 4 -14.35 -8.72 1.86
C ILE A 4 -13.99 -8.09 3.22
N ARG A 5 -13.65 -8.90 4.22
CA ARG A 5 -13.15 -8.44 5.52
C ARG A 5 -11.83 -7.68 5.35
N GLN A 6 -10.88 -8.27 4.62
CA GLN A 6 -9.60 -7.64 4.32
C GLN A 6 -9.77 -6.31 3.57
N LYS A 7 -10.62 -6.28 2.53
CA LYS A 7 -10.91 -5.05 1.76
C LYS A 7 -11.60 -3.98 2.59
N SER A 8 -12.40 -4.35 3.59
CA SER A 8 -13.10 -3.38 4.45
C SER A 8 -12.16 -2.62 5.40
N LYS A 9 -10.97 -3.15 5.69
CA LYS A 9 -9.97 -2.60 6.64
C LYS A 9 -10.52 -2.31 8.04
N VAL A 10 -11.65 -2.92 8.43
CA VAL A 10 -12.23 -2.76 9.77
C VAL A 10 -11.42 -3.57 10.77
N LYS A 11 -10.74 -2.88 11.69
CA LYS A 11 -10.15 -3.50 12.88
C LYS A 11 -11.28 -3.66 13.90
N TRP A 12 -11.52 -4.88 14.36
CA TRP A 12 -12.46 -5.26 15.44
C TRP A 12 -13.87 -5.71 15.02
N LEU A 13 -14.14 -7.01 15.16
CA LEU A 13 -15.47 -7.59 15.38
C LEU A 13 -15.30 -8.75 16.37
N ALA A 14 -15.41 -8.44 17.66
CA ALA A 14 -15.48 -9.45 18.71
C ALA A 14 -16.79 -10.24 18.54
N LYS A 15 -16.69 -11.56 18.35
CA LYS A 15 -17.77 -12.55 18.14
C LYS A 15 -18.55 -12.42 16.82
N GLY A 16 -18.08 -13.11 15.78
CA GLY A 16 -18.91 -13.56 14.64
C GLY A 16 -18.37 -13.16 13.28
N GLU A 17 -17.45 -13.95 12.73
CA GLU A 17 -16.73 -13.67 11.47
C GLU A 17 -17.56 -13.77 10.17
N CYS A 18 -18.89 -13.72 10.23
CA CYS A 18 -19.75 -14.06 9.10
C CYS A 18 -20.65 -12.94 8.56
N ASN A 19 -20.57 -11.71 9.10
CA ASN A 19 -21.41 -10.62 8.59
C ASN A 19 -20.85 -10.00 7.29
N SER A 20 -20.93 -10.76 6.19
CA SER A 20 -20.55 -10.31 4.85
C SER A 20 -21.29 -9.04 4.42
N LYS A 21 -22.55 -8.86 4.84
CA LYS A 21 -23.36 -7.66 4.56
C LYS A 21 -22.74 -6.40 5.18
N TYR A 22 -22.24 -6.49 6.41
CA TYR A 22 -21.55 -5.38 7.06
C TYR A 22 -20.29 -4.99 6.31
N PHE A 23 -19.39 -5.95 6.02
CA PHE A 23 -18.15 -5.66 5.30
C PHE A 23 -18.38 -5.11 3.90
N ASN A 24 -19.38 -5.63 3.17
CA ASN A 24 -19.77 -5.10 1.86
C ASN A 24 -20.30 -3.67 1.96
N SER A 25 -21.11 -3.36 2.97
CA SER A 25 -21.61 -2.00 3.21
C SER A 25 -20.46 -1.01 3.43
N ILE A 26 -19.46 -1.39 4.23
CA ILE A 26 -18.26 -0.59 4.45
C ILE A 26 -17.48 -0.39 3.15
N VAL A 27 -17.16 -1.47 2.42
CA VAL A 27 -16.45 -1.38 1.13
C VAL A 27 -17.18 -0.49 0.13
N ASN A 28 -18.51 -0.60 0.04
CA ASN A 28 -19.31 0.24 -0.85
C ASN A 28 -19.35 1.70 -0.42
N TRP A 29 -19.40 1.97 0.89
CA TRP A 29 -19.26 3.32 1.42
C TRP A 29 -17.90 3.93 1.04
N TRP A 30 -16.79 3.21 1.25
CA TRP A 30 -15.47 3.66 0.82
C TRP A 30 -15.38 3.89 -0.69
N ARG A 31 -15.94 2.98 -1.50
CA ARG A 31 -16.01 3.16 -2.96
C ARG A 31 -16.75 4.43 -3.35
N LYS A 32 -17.89 4.72 -2.70
CA LYS A 32 -18.69 5.92 -2.97
C LYS A 32 -17.97 7.19 -2.55
N GLN A 33 -17.29 7.17 -1.41
CA GLN A 33 -16.51 8.32 -0.90
C GLN A 33 -15.28 8.60 -1.76
N ASN A 34 -14.58 7.55 -2.19
CA ASN A 34 -13.33 7.67 -2.95
C ASN A 34 -13.57 7.74 -4.47
N MET A 35 -14.81 7.75 -4.93
CA MET A 35 -15.12 7.85 -6.35
C MET A 35 -14.79 9.25 -6.86
N ILE A 36 -13.78 9.35 -7.71
CA ILE A 36 -13.48 10.57 -8.46
C ILE A 36 -14.57 10.74 -9.52
N ARG A 37 -15.49 11.68 -9.29
CA ARG A 37 -16.60 11.99 -10.22
C ARG A 37 -16.18 12.86 -11.40
N GLY A 38 -15.07 13.55 -11.25
CA GLY A 38 -14.55 14.51 -12.20
C GLY A 38 -13.42 15.29 -11.56
N LEU A 39 -12.69 16.04 -12.38
CA LEU A 39 -11.58 16.87 -11.96
C LEU A 39 -11.60 18.21 -12.69
N LYS A 40 -11.03 19.23 -12.06
CA LYS A 40 -10.88 20.55 -12.68
C LYS A 40 -9.46 20.67 -13.22
N THR A 41 -9.32 20.60 -14.55
CA THR A 41 -8.05 20.86 -15.25
C THR A 41 -8.20 22.14 -16.07
N ALA A 42 -7.21 23.03 -16.02
CA ALA A 42 -7.14 24.23 -16.86
C ALA A 42 -8.42 25.09 -16.86
N GLY A 43 -9.14 25.12 -15.73
CA GLY A 43 -10.39 25.87 -15.58
C GLY A 43 -11.65 25.13 -16.03
N VAL A 44 -11.53 24.00 -16.73
CA VAL A 44 -12.66 23.20 -17.22
C VAL A 44 -12.94 22.02 -16.28
N TRP A 45 -14.23 21.74 -16.05
CA TRP A 45 -14.65 20.56 -15.28
C TRP A 45 -14.76 19.34 -16.21
N VAL A 46 -13.88 18.38 -16.01
CA VAL A 46 -13.78 17.15 -16.81
C VAL A 46 -14.45 16.01 -16.05
N VAL A 47 -15.43 15.36 -16.69
CA VAL A 47 -16.19 14.22 -16.12
C VAL A 47 -15.96 12.94 -16.90
N GLU A 48 -15.54 13.04 -18.17
CA GLU A 48 -15.32 11.90 -19.05
C GLU A 48 -14.25 10.96 -18.48
N PRO A 49 -14.57 9.69 -18.16
CA PRO A 49 -13.65 8.80 -17.44
C PRO A 49 -12.30 8.60 -18.12
N GLN A 50 -12.25 8.61 -19.46
CA GLN A 50 -10.99 8.50 -20.19
C GLN A 50 -10.11 9.73 -20.00
N GLN A 51 -10.70 10.93 -20.11
CA GLN A 51 -9.99 12.19 -19.91
C GLN A 51 -9.53 12.34 -18.45
N VAL A 52 -10.39 12.00 -17.48
CA VAL A 52 -10.05 11.99 -16.06
C VAL A 52 -8.81 11.14 -15.79
N LYS A 53 -8.74 9.94 -16.39
CA LYS A 53 -7.58 9.04 -16.23
C LYS A 53 -6.30 9.62 -16.82
N GLU A 54 -6.38 10.18 -18.02
CA GLU A 54 -5.22 10.73 -18.71
C GLU A 54 -4.67 11.97 -17.98
N GLU A 55 -5.54 12.83 -17.49
CA GLU A 55 -5.19 14.01 -16.68
C GLU A 55 -4.50 13.61 -15.38
N VAL A 56 -5.04 12.64 -14.64
CA VAL A 56 -4.42 12.11 -13.42
C VAL A 56 -3.05 11.50 -13.73
N ARG A 57 -2.95 10.73 -14.82
CA ARG A 57 -1.69 10.12 -15.25
C ARG A 57 -0.64 11.18 -15.56
N ASN A 58 -0.98 12.20 -16.35
CA ASN A 58 -0.04 13.25 -16.72
C ASN A 58 0.40 14.07 -15.51
N TYR A 59 -0.55 14.44 -14.64
CA TYR A 59 -0.24 15.13 -13.38
C TYR A 59 0.81 14.40 -12.54
N PHE A 60 0.62 13.09 -12.32
CA PHE A 60 1.56 12.31 -11.53
C PHE A 60 2.85 11.99 -12.28
N LYS A 61 2.78 11.78 -13.59
CA LYS A 61 3.96 11.59 -14.43
C LYS A 61 4.89 12.80 -14.33
N ASP A 62 4.36 14.00 -14.42
CA ASP A 62 5.16 15.22 -14.34
C ASP A 62 5.63 15.46 -12.90
N ARG A 63 4.77 15.23 -11.90
CA ARG A 63 5.12 15.40 -10.49
C ARG A 63 6.21 14.46 -10.01
N PHE A 64 6.22 13.22 -10.50
CA PHE A 64 7.24 12.21 -10.18
C PHE A 64 8.34 12.13 -11.22
N SER A 65 8.30 12.97 -12.26
CA SER A 65 9.43 13.09 -13.15
C SER A 65 10.60 13.66 -12.35
N GLU A 66 11.71 12.93 -12.32
CA GLU A 66 12.94 13.46 -11.77
C GLU A 66 13.40 14.58 -12.70
N GLY A 67 13.48 15.81 -12.17
CA GLY A 67 14.18 16.90 -12.88
C GLY A 67 15.65 16.52 -13.08
N GLY A 68 16.40 17.35 -13.83
CA GLY A 68 17.83 17.18 -14.13
C GLY A 68 18.77 17.26 -12.91
N TRP A 69 18.35 16.78 -11.75
CA TRP A 69 19.13 16.61 -10.55
C TRP A 69 20.12 15.46 -10.76
N ARG A 70 21.42 15.75 -10.75
CA ARG A 70 22.43 14.70 -10.68
C ARG A 70 22.35 14.04 -9.31
N ARG A 71 21.65 12.91 -9.24
CA ARG A 71 21.62 12.06 -8.04
C ARG A 71 23.06 11.63 -7.71
N PRO A 72 23.61 12.00 -6.55
CA PRO A 72 24.92 11.52 -6.15
C PRO A 72 24.86 9.99 -6.07
N LYS A 73 25.78 9.32 -6.78
CA LYS A 73 25.90 7.88 -6.71
C LYS A 73 26.63 7.52 -5.42
N MET A 74 26.11 6.54 -4.69
CA MET A 74 26.73 6.01 -3.47
C MET A 74 27.88 5.04 -3.79
N ASP A 75 28.56 5.22 -4.93
CA ASP A 75 29.57 4.31 -5.48
C ASP A 75 30.80 4.13 -4.56
N ARG A 76 30.94 4.95 -3.51
CA ARG A 76 32.02 4.91 -2.53
C ARG A 76 31.56 4.63 -1.10
N VAL A 77 30.28 4.31 -0.90
CA VAL A 77 29.74 4.00 0.43
C VAL A 77 29.67 2.48 0.58
N VAL A 78 30.52 1.95 1.45
CA VAL A 78 30.42 0.54 1.88
C VAL A 78 29.31 0.48 2.92
N PHE A 79 28.22 -0.19 2.57
CA PHE A 79 27.17 -0.52 3.53
C PHE A 79 27.57 -1.79 4.28
N ASN A 80 27.23 -1.86 5.57
CA ASN A 80 27.32 -3.12 6.31
C ASN A 80 26.38 -4.12 5.63
N GLN A 81 26.93 -5.21 5.13
CA GLN A 81 26.18 -6.30 4.53
C GLN A 81 26.12 -7.44 5.54
N ILE A 82 24.96 -8.08 5.60
CA ILE A 82 24.76 -9.31 6.36
C ILE A 82 25.66 -10.36 5.74
N ILE A 83 26.50 -11.00 6.55
CA ILE A 83 27.33 -12.11 6.07
C ILE A 83 26.47 -13.37 5.92
N GLU A 84 26.93 -14.32 5.12
CA GLU A 84 26.16 -15.55 4.83
C GLU A 84 25.75 -16.30 6.11
N ALA A 85 26.63 -16.34 7.11
CA ALA A 85 26.33 -16.94 8.42
C ALA A 85 25.17 -16.24 9.16
N ASP A 86 25.16 -14.90 9.17
CA ASP A 86 24.07 -14.14 9.79
C ASP A 86 22.75 -14.37 9.03
N ASN A 87 22.81 -14.53 7.70
CA ASN A 87 21.64 -14.81 6.89
C ASN A 87 21.09 -16.22 7.14
N ASP A 88 21.97 -17.21 7.30
CA ASP A 88 21.59 -18.56 7.68
C ASP A 88 20.91 -18.58 9.05
N ASP A 89 21.40 -17.80 10.01
CA ASP A 89 20.77 -17.66 11.33
C ASP A 89 19.39 -17.00 11.24
N LEU A 90 19.21 -15.97 10.41
CA LEU A 90 17.92 -15.29 10.21
C LEU A 90 16.85 -16.17 9.54
N ILE A 91 17.26 -17.21 8.80
CA ILE A 91 16.34 -18.10 8.06
C ILE A 91 16.06 -19.40 8.84
N LYS A 92 16.80 -19.67 9.93
CA LYS A 92 16.57 -20.86 10.76
C LYS A 92 15.19 -20.82 11.43
N VAL A 93 14.67 -22.02 11.68
CA VAL A 93 13.43 -22.21 12.44
C VAL A 93 13.72 -21.94 13.91
N PHE A 94 12.83 -21.20 14.57
CA PHE A 94 12.92 -20.91 16.00
C PHE A 94 12.99 -22.18 16.84
N GLN A 95 13.81 -22.15 17.89
CA GLN A 95 13.91 -23.24 18.85
C GLN A 95 12.94 -23.03 20.02
N ASP A 96 12.50 -24.14 20.62
CA ASP A 96 11.59 -24.11 21.78
C ASP A 96 12.17 -23.31 22.96
N SER A 97 13.50 -23.27 23.12
CA SER A 97 14.17 -22.45 24.13
C SER A 97 13.99 -20.96 23.89
N GLU A 98 14.09 -20.50 22.64
CA GLU A 98 13.93 -19.08 22.26
C GLU A 98 12.48 -18.63 22.46
N ILE A 99 11.52 -19.53 22.19
CA ILE A 99 10.09 -19.27 22.39
C ILE A 99 9.79 -19.11 23.90
N ASN A 100 10.41 -19.94 24.75
CA ASN A 100 10.19 -19.92 26.19
C ASN A 100 10.87 -18.74 26.91
N GLU A 101 11.93 -18.14 26.36
CA GLU A 101 12.55 -16.94 26.95
C GLU A 101 11.75 -15.66 26.72
N VAL A 102 10.89 -15.63 25.69
CA VAL A 102 10.09 -14.45 25.32
C VAL A 102 8.67 -14.50 25.89
N LEU A 103 8.23 -15.67 26.37
CA LEU A 103 6.96 -15.88 27.08
C LEU A 103 7.09 -15.58 28.59
#